data_AF-A0AAD4IUJ5-F1
#
_entry.id   AF-A0AAD4IUJ5-F1
#
_cell.length_a   1.000
_cell.length_b   1.000
_cell.length_c   1.000
_cell.angle_alpha   90.00
_cell.angle_beta   90.00
_cell.angle_gamma   90.00
#
_symmetry.space_group_name_H-M   'P 1'
#
loop_
_entity.id
_entity.type
_entity.pdbx_description
1 polymer ?
#
loop_
_entity_poly.entity_id
_entity_poly.type
_entity_poly.pdbx_seq_one_letter_code
_entity_poly.pdbx_strand_id
1 'polypeptide(L)'
;MKKIKPNTLPPLIFIILSWYSPNLQNVQAQDQLPTTIGPNCTTNQTQSSNSCETYAFYRATPPNFLDLASIGDLFALSRPAISTPSNISSPAAPLLPDQSLFVPIKCSCNAVNTTTTISYAGMNYTIKSGDTFYLVSTLSYQNLTTFQSVEAVNPTFEPTKLDVGDVIVFPIFCKCPTSSQRRNGFNYLISYVFQPSDSLSIVASRFGAEEKSITEVNGGGIRPFDTVFVPVSRLPNITQPAAPILSPEVRERKGTIVGLGIGVGVCGLLLVLVCGAWFYREGVMKRRGREFMDEEKQKMGRRDGLLKGEKVSLMADVSGCLDKYKVFEIEDLRAATDGFDERCVIQGSVYKGSIDGEWYAIKKMKWNAYEELKILQKVNHGNLVRLEGFCIDPEEANCYLVYEYIENGSLHSRLHENKAEKLNWKTRLRIAIDVANGLQYIHEHTRPKVVHKDIKSSNILLDSNMRAKIANFGLAKSGCNAITMHIVGTQGYIAPEYLADGVVSTKMDVFSFGVVLLELISGREALDEQGNVLWASASGIMDGKEERKLRKLGEWMDECLVRESCTTESVSSVMAVAVACLHKDPARRPSMVEIVYALSKGDDLFFDVSEENGLSPRQVVAR
;
A
#
# COMPACT_ATOMS: atom_id res chain seq x y z
N MET A 1 -21.66 38.78 59.54
CA MET A 1 -22.22 37.42 59.71
C MET A 1 -22.45 36.81 58.34
N LYS A 2 -21.90 35.59 58.13
CA LYS A 2 -22.21 34.54 57.13
C LYS A 2 -22.41 34.96 55.65
N LYS A 3 -21.45 34.71 54.74
CA LYS A 3 -21.15 33.43 54.03
C LYS A 3 -22.38 32.77 53.41
N ILE A 4 -22.40 32.69 52.07
CA ILE A 4 -22.43 31.46 51.24
C ILE A 4 -21.96 31.83 49.80
N LYS A 5 -20.86 31.20 49.36
CA LYS A 5 -20.47 30.83 47.98
C LYS A 5 -20.74 29.30 47.87
N PRO A 6 -20.52 28.62 46.73
CA PRO A 6 -20.77 28.93 45.31
C PRO A 6 -21.50 27.72 44.64
N ASN A 7 -21.79 27.79 43.34
CA ASN A 7 -21.66 26.60 42.49
C ASN A 7 -21.08 26.99 41.13
N THR A 8 -19.96 26.36 40.86
CA THR A 8 -19.04 26.47 39.74
C THR A 8 -19.25 25.30 38.80
N LEU A 9 -19.17 25.51 37.48
CA LEU A 9 -18.53 24.57 36.56
C LEU A 9 -17.90 25.34 35.38
N PRO A 10 -16.73 24.91 34.86
CA PRO A 10 -15.70 25.83 34.34
C PRO A 10 -15.44 25.71 32.82
N PRO A 11 -14.72 26.68 32.23
CA PRO A 11 -14.10 26.58 30.91
C PRO A 11 -12.76 25.82 31.04
N LEU A 12 -12.56 24.77 30.26
CA LEU A 12 -11.34 23.96 30.30
C LEU A 12 -10.91 23.55 28.88
N ILE A 13 -10.63 24.53 28.02
CA ILE A 13 -9.87 24.34 26.78
C ILE A 13 -9.07 25.62 26.51
N PHE A 14 -8.07 25.90 27.34
CA PHE A 14 -6.91 26.75 27.02
C PHE A 14 -5.95 26.56 28.20
N ILE A 15 -4.66 26.34 27.91
CA ILE A 15 -3.57 26.00 28.87
C ILE A 15 -3.40 24.49 29.13
N ILE A 16 -2.92 23.76 28.12
CA ILE A 16 -1.87 22.73 28.30
C ILE A 16 -0.87 22.91 27.13
N LEU A 17 -0.11 23.99 27.19
CA LEU A 17 1.14 24.19 26.45
C LEU A 17 2.13 24.76 27.46
N SER A 18 2.64 23.89 28.32
CA SER A 18 3.92 23.98 29.04
C SER A 18 3.90 23.00 30.20
N TRP A 19 5.06 22.39 30.48
CA TRP A 19 5.33 21.47 31.57
C TRP A 19 4.88 20.02 31.34
N TYR A 20 5.61 19.32 30.47
CA TYR A 20 6.22 18.02 30.79
C TYR A 20 7.40 17.81 29.84
N SER A 21 8.56 18.34 30.25
CA SER A 21 9.86 17.84 29.81
C SER A 21 10.28 16.76 30.81
N PRO A 22 10.45 15.49 30.42
CA PRO A 22 11.57 14.75 30.94
C PRO A 22 12.79 15.15 30.11
N ASN A 23 13.89 15.45 30.81
CA ASN A 23 15.22 15.56 30.23
C ASN A 23 15.47 14.39 29.25
N LEU A 24 15.47 14.65 27.95
CA LEU A 24 16.37 13.94 27.04
C LEU A 24 17.60 14.83 26.89
N GLN A 25 18.57 14.60 27.76
CA GLN A 25 19.95 14.93 27.46
C GLN A 25 20.31 14.29 26.12
N ASN A 26 21.03 15.04 25.30
CA ASN A 26 21.71 14.61 24.07
C ASN A 26 22.01 13.11 24.04
N VAL A 27 21.21 12.37 23.26
CA VAL A 27 21.67 11.18 22.59
C VAL A 27 21.44 11.44 21.11
N GLN A 28 22.38 12.16 20.49
CA GLN A 28 22.74 11.88 19.11
C GLN A 28 23.29 10.45 19.09
N ALA A 29 22.42 9.44 19.13
CA ALA A 29 22.78 8.14 18.61
C ALA A 29 22.58 8.28 17.10
N GLN A 30 23.69 8.30 16.36
CA GLN A 30 23.66 7.83 14.98
C GLN A 30 22.96 6.47 15.01
N ASP A 31 21.81 6.35 14.35
CA ASP A 31 21.13 5.07 14.13
C ASP A 31 22.04 4.19 13.26
N GLN A 32 23.01 3.55 13.91
CA GLN A 32 23.85 2.55 13.27
C GLN A 32 23.05 1.26 13.18
N LEU A 33 22.61 0.93 11.96
CA LEU A 33 22.15 -0.41 11.60
C LEU A 33 23.20 -1.46 12.01
N PRO A 34 22.81 -2.74 12.22
CA PRO A 34 23.76 -3.82 12.47
C PRO A 34 24.75 -3.94 11.29
N THR A 35 26.00 -3.51 11.51
CA THR A 35 27.08 -3.53 10.51
C THR A 35 27.88 -4.83 10.51
N THR A 36 27.41 -5.86 11.22
CA THR A 36 28.17 -7.10 11.42
C THR A 36 27.91 -8.09 10.30
N ILE A 37 28.99 -8.71 9.83
CA ILE A 37 28.98 -9.78 8.81
C ILE A 37 28.37 -11.08 9.37
N GLY A 38 28.20 -11.18 10.70
CA GLY A 38 27.60 -12.31 11.39
C GLY A 38 28.38 -12.69 12.65
N PRO A 39 27.90 -13.69 13.42
CA PRO A 39 28.59 -14.15 14.62
C PRO A 39 29.81 -15.01 14.27
N ASN A 40 31.01 -14.57 14.67
CA ASN A 40 32.24 -15.35 14.44
C ASN A 40 32.21 -16.70 15.17
N CYS A 41 32.81 -17.71 14.56
CA CYS A 41 32.99 -19.04 15.13
C CYS A 41 34.36 -19.62 14.77
N THR A 42 34.86 -20.59 15.55
CA THR A 42 36.15 -21.24 15.31
C THR A 42 35.96 -22.71 14.94
N THR A 43 36.55 -23.14 13.83
CA THR A 43 36.58 -24.54 13.41
C THR A 43 37.78 -25.25 14.05
N ASN A 44 37.67 -25.65 15.32
CA ASN A 44 38.72 -26.51 15.91
C ASN A 44 38.72 -27.87 15.20
N GLN A 45 39.85 -28.25 14.60
CA GLN A 45 40.06 -29.42 13.73
C GLN A 45 39.90 -30.80 14.40
N THR A 46 39.25 -30.92 15.56
CA THR A 46 39.12 -32.20 16.27
C THR A 46 37.71 -32.53 16.79
N GLN A 47 36.66 -31.82 16.39
CA GLN A 47 35.28 -32.19 16.76
C GLN A 47 34.33 -32.18 15.56
N SER A 48 33.83 -33.36 15.22
CA SER A 48 32.82 -33.63 14.19
C SER A 48 31.40 -33.14 14.54
N SER A 49 31.27 -32.01 15.24
CA SER A 49 29.95 -31.49 15.66
C SER A 49 29.92 -29.96 15.78
N ASN A 50 30.37 -29.24 14.74
CA ASN A 50 30.19 -27.77 14.67
C ASN A 50 28.79 -27.37 14.15
N SER A 51 27.87 -28.33 14.04
CA SER A 51 26.47 -28.09 13.69
C SER A 51 25.53 -28.51 14.83
N CYS A 52 24.43 -27.79 14.98
CA CYS A 52 23.39 -28.08 15.96
C CYS A 52 22.02 -27.66 15.44
N GLU A 53 20.97 -28.27 15.98
CA GLU A 53 19.61 -27.80 15.76
C GLU A 53 19.29 -26.71 16.78
N THR A 54 18.73 -25.60 16.30
CA THR A 54 18.23 -24.49 17.12
C THR A 54 17.02 -23.87 16.43
N TYR A 55 16.49 -22.79 16.97
CA TYR A 55 15.29 -22.13 16.46
C TYR A 55 15.54 -20.65 16.20
N ALA A 56 14.98 -20.14 15.11
CA ALA A 56 14.77 -18.71 14.91
C ALA A 56 13.38 -18.33 15.43
N PHE A 57 13.31 -17.21 16.14
CA PHE A 57 12.04 -16.61 16.52
C PHE A 57 11.56 -15.71 15.39
N TYR A 58 10.44 -16.07 14.76
CA TYR A 58 9.89 -15.38 13.60
C TYR A 58 8.50 -14.84 13.91
N ARG A 59 8.14 -13.68 13.33
CA ARG A 59 6.81 -13.08 13.50
C ARG A 59 6.05 -13.12 12.17
N ALA A 60 4.82 -13.58 12.12
CA ALA A 60 4.06 -13.57 10.87
C ALA A 60 3.83 -12.12 10.38
N THR A 61 4.25 -11.77 9.15
CA THR A 61 4.17 -10.40 8.62
C THR A 61 3.32 -10.31 7.34
N PRO A 62 2.39 -9.34 7.25
CA PRO A 62 1.66 -9.07 6.02
C PRO A 62 2.57 -8.43 4.95
N PRO A 63 2.28 -8.60 3.65
CA PRO A 63 1.19 -9.41 3.11
C PRO A 63 1.57 -10.88 2.84
N ASN A 64 2.86 -11.20 2.77
CA ASN A 64 3.35 -12.45 2.16
C ASN A 64 3.55 -13.61 3.14
N PHE A 65 3.66 -13.34 4.45
CA PHE A 65 4.05 -14.34 5.46
C PHE A 65 2.97 -14.46 6.56
N LEU A 66 1.70 -14.57 6.13
CA LEU A 66 0.53 -14.78 7.01
C LEU A 66 -0.01 -16.21 6.95
N ASP A 67 0.78 -17.17 6.49
CA ASP A 67 0.42 -18.59 6.49
C ASP A 67 1.68 -19.45 6.66
N LEU A 68 1.52 -20.68 7.16
CA LEU A 68 2.67 -21.56 7.39
C LEU A 68 3.26 -22.13 6.09
N ALA A 69 2.56 -22.05 4.95
CA ALA A 69 3.12 -22.50 3.68
C ALA A 69 4.16 -21.51 3.17
N SER A 70 3.82 -20.23 3.10
CA SER A 70 4.73 -19.17 2.66
C SER A 70 5.98 -19.05 3.55
N ILE A 71 5.82 -19.18 4.86
CA ILE A 71 6.95 -19.22 5.81
C ILE A 71 7.74 -20.53 5.67
N GLY A 72 7.05 -21.65 5.43
CA GLY A 72 7.66 -22.94 5.13
C GLY A 72 8.56 -22.86 3.88
N ASP A 73 8.06 -22.28 2.80
CA ASP A 73 8.81 -22.08 1.56
C ASP A 73 10.04 -21.18 1.78
N LEU A 74 9.92 -20.13 2.60
CA LEU A 74 11.02 -19.21 2.93
C LEU A 74 12.19 -19.89 3.68
N PHE A 75 11.88 -20.86 4.55
CA PHE A 75 12.88 -21.58 5.35
C PHE A 75 13.15 -23.01 4.87
N ALA A 76 12.57 -23.42 3.73
CA ALA A 76 12.60 -24.78 3.20
C ALA A 76 12.11 -25.85 4.20
N LEU A 77 10.98 -25.59 4.86
CA LEU A 77 10.37 -26.43 5.89
C LEU A 77 8.93 -26.81 5.56
N SER A 78 8.47 -27.94 6.09
CA SER A 78 7.07 -28.33 6.04
C SER A 78 6.23 -27.61 7.11
N ARG A 79 4.93 -27.40 6.86
CA ARG A 79 4.02 -26.77 7.84
C ARG A 79 4.09 -27.43 9.25
N PRO A 80 4.11 -28.78 9.38
CA PRO A 80 4.26 -29.43 10.69
C PRO A 80 5.55 -29.08 11.42
N ALA A 81 6.66 -28.89 10.67
CA ALA A 81 7.95 -28.55 11.26
C ALA A 81 7.92 -27.21 11.99
N ILE A 82 7.03 -26.29 11.60
CA ILE A 82 6.85 -24.98 12.25
C ILE A 82 5.69 -25.00 13.25
N SER A 83 4.56 -25.65 12.92
CA SER A 83 3.38 -25.64 13.78
C SER A 83 3.58 -26.37 15.09
N THR A 84 4.31 -27.50 15.08
CA THR A 84 4.57 -28.31 16.28
C THR A 84 5.38 -27.56 17.35
N PRO A 85 6.57 -27.01 17.06
CA PRO A 85 7.31 -26.22 18.04
C PRO A 85 6.60 -24.91 18.41
N SER A 86 5.76 -24.37 17.52
CA SER A 86 5.00 -23.13 17.79
C SER A 86 3.68 -23.36 18.54
N ASN A 87 3.31 -24.60 18.85
CA ASN A 87 2.04 -24.97 19.48
C ASN A 87 0.78 -24.47 18.71
N ILE A 88 0.81 -24.57 17.38
CA ILE A 88 -0.31 -24.17 16.50
C ILE A 88 -1.20 -25.39 16.23
N SER A 89 -2.46 -25.30 16.65
CA SER A 89 -3.42 -26.40 16.51
C SER A 89 -4.01 -26.57 15.10
N SER A 90 -4.03 -25.50 14.28
CA SER A 90 -4.56 -25.54 12.91
C SER A 90 -3.52 -25.02 11.90
N PRO A 91 -2.62 -25.89 11.40
CA PRO A 91 -1.52 -25.48 10.52
C PRO A 91 -1.96 -24.99 9.12
N ALA A 92 -3.24 -25.16 8.78
CA ALA A 92 -3.83 -24.70 7.53
C ALA A 92 -4.57 -23.37 7.67
N ALA A 93 -4.77 -22.87 8.89
CA ALA A 93 -5.41 -21.58 9.12
C ALA A 93 -4.42 -20.43 8.81
N PRO A 94 -4.91 -19.29 8.32
CA PRO A 94 -4.13 -18.08 8.25
C PRO A 94 -3.62 -17.67 9.64
N LEU A 95 -2.40 -17.16 9.67
CA LEU A 95 -1.78 -16.56 10.84
C LEU A 95 -2.22 -15.10 10.97
N LEU A 96 -2.28 -14.62 12.21
CA LEU A 96 -2.51 -13.21 12.51
C LEU A 96 -1.20 -12.42 12.34
N PRO A 97 -1.27 -11.12 12.00
CA PRO A 97 -0.10 -10.25 12.02
C PRO A 97 0.61 -10.29 13.38
N ASP A 98 1.94 -10.32 13.35
CA ASP A 98 2.86 -10.44 14.49
C ASP A 98 2.72 -11.72 15.33
N GLN A 99 1.99 -12.73 14.82
CA GLN A 99 1.90 -14.03 15.47
C GLN A 99 3.29 -14.69 15.55
N SER A 100 3.69 -15.06 16.76
CA SER A 100 5.04 -15.57 17.04
C SER A 100 5.17 -17.04 16.68
N LEU A 101 6.30 -17.39 16.07
CA LEU A 101 6.62 -18.73 15.59
C LEU A 101 8.05 -19.12 15.99
N PHE A 102 8.22 -20.40 16.27
CA PHE A 102 9.52 -21.05 16.36
C PHE A 102 9.81 -21.79 15.06
N VAL A 103 10.81 -21.32 14.32
CA VAL A 103 11.23 -21.90 13.06
C VAL A 103 12.52 -22.70 13.28
N PRO A 104 12.50 -24.04 13.13
CA PRO A 104 13.70 -24.85 13.34
C PRO A 104 14.74 -24.57 12.25
N ILE A 105 16.00 -24.36 12.65
CA ILE A 105 17.13 -24.12 11.77
C ILE A 105 18.31 -25.02 12.14
N LYS A 106 19.07 -25.45 11.13
CA LYS A 106 20.31 -26.21 11.31
C LYS A 106 21.49 -25.26 11.28
N CYS A 107 22.00 -24.94 12.46
CA CYS A 107 23.12 -24.04 12.61
C CYS A 107 24.44 -24.73 12.30
N SER A 108 25.36 -24.03 11.65
CA SER A 108 26.69 -24.55 11.33
C SER A 108 27.72 -23.41 11.27
N CYS A 109 28.99 -23.72 11.57
CA CYS A 109 30.10 -22.79 11.41
C CYS A 109 30.69 -22.91 10.00
N ASN A 110 30.57 -21.85 9.21
CA ASN A 110 30.93 -21.86 7.79
C ASN A 110 32.02 -20.83 7.50
N ALA A 111 32.98 -21.21 6.65
CA ALA A 111 34.00 -20.28 6.14
C ALA A 111 33.39 -19.41 5.04
N VAL A 112 33.55 -18.09 5.17
CA VAL A 112 33.06 -17.10 4.19
C VAL A 112 34.21 -16.60 3.31
N ASN A 113 35.38 -16.39 3.91
CA ASN A 113 36.62 -16.10 3.20
C ASN A 113 37.80 -16.82 3.90
N THR A 114 39.03 -16.58 3.45
CA THR A 114 40.23 -17.27 3.99
C THR A 114 40.53 -16.93 5.46
N THR A 115 39.95 -15.86 6.01
CA THR A 115 40.25 -15.36 7.37
C THR A 115 39.02 -15.28 8.28
N THR A 116 37.82 -15.43 7.73
CA THR A 116 36.54 -15.14 8.40
C THR A 116 35.61 -16.34 8.31
N THR A 117 35.26 -16.86 9.47
CA THR A 117 34.29 -17.95 9.68
C THR A 117 33.14 -17.43 10.53
N ILE A 118 31.92 -17.53 10.01
CA ILE A 118 30.70 -17.08 10.70
C ILE A 118 29.73 -18.25 10.88
N SER A 119 28.94 -18.20 11.95
CA SER A 119 27.97 -19.23 12.30
C SER A 119 26.58 -18.86 11.78
N TYR A 120 26.03 -19.69 10.89
CA TYR A 120 24.72 -19.44 10.28
C TYR A 120 24.04 -20.72 9.77
N ALA A 121 22.75 -20.60 9.46
CA ALA A 121 21.96 -21.57 8.71
C ALA A 121 21.66 -20.98 7.33
N GLY A 122 22.16 -21.59 6.25
CA GLY A 122 22.01 -21.06 4.89
C GLY A 122 20.63 -21.39 4.31
N MET A 123 19.87 -20.37 3.94
CA MET A 123 18.56 -20.51 3.30
C MET A 123 18.67 -20.20 1.81
N ASN A 124 18.32 -21.15 0.96
CA ASN A 124 18.29 -20.93 -0.49
C ASN A 124 17.01 -20.19 -0.85
N TYR A 125 17.15 -18.98 -1.38
CA TYR A 125 16.04 -18.14 -1.78
C TYR A 125 16.14 -17.80 -3.26
N THR A 126 15.04 -17.98 -4.00
CA THR A 126 14.96 -17.62 -5.41
C THR A 126 14.50 -16.18 -5.57
N ILE A 127 15.35 -15.34 -6.18
CA ILE A 127 15.12 -13.91 -6.41
C ILE A 127 13.87 -13.71 -7.27
N LYS A 128 12.95 -12.88 -6.77
CA LYS A 128 11.74 -12.43 -7.47
C LYS A 128 11.93 -10.99 -7.95
N SER A 129 11.03 -10.56 -8.83
CA SER A 129 11.05 -9.18 -9.33
C SER A 129 10.98 -8.17 -8.18
N GLY A 130 11.97 -7.29 -8.10
CA GLY A 130 12.07 -6.26 -7.05
C GLY A 130 12.78 -6.71 -5.77
N ASP A 131 13.21 -7.98 -5.67
CA ASP A 131 14.02 -8.44 -4.54
C ASP A 131 15.44 -7.87 -4.62
N THR A 132 15.99 -7.53 -3.47
CA THR A 132 17.41 -7.21 -3.27
C THR A 132 17.90 -7.94 -2.04
N PHE A 133 19.23 -8.09 -1.88
CA PHE A 133 19.79 -8.66 -0.64
C PHE A 133 19.27 -7.90 0.58
N TYR A 134 19.19 -6.57 0.51
CA TYR A 134 18.66 -5.75 1.59
C TYR A 134 17.20 -6.05 1.90
N LEU A 135 16.31 -6.04 0.90
CA LEU A 135 14.87 -6.22 1.14
C LEU A 135 14.54 -7.62 1.66
N VAL A 136 15.18 -8.66 1.11
CA VAL A 136 14.92 -10.03 1.57
C VAL A 136 15.50 -10.26 2.97
N SER A 137 16.69 -9.73 3.29
CA SER A 137 17.23 -9.79 4.66
C SER A 137 16.36 -9.07 5.68
N THR A 138 15.86 -7.88 5.33
CA THR A 138 15.16 -6.99 6.28
C THR A 138 13.67 -7.26 6.40
N LEU A 139 12.99 -7.58 5.30
CA LEU A 139 11.53 -7.77 5.26
C LEU A 139 11.15 -9.24 5.34
N SER A 140 11.76 -10.09 4.51
CA SER A 140 11.43 -11.52 4.45
C SER A 140 11.99 -12.26 5.67
N TYR A 141 13.28 -12.09 5.95
CA TYR A 141 13.95 -12.69 7.11
C TYR A 141 13.97 -11.80 8.36
N GLN A 142 13.34 -10.62 8.33
CA GLN A 142 13.09 -9.78 9.52
C GLN A 142 14.34 -9.42 10.33
N ASN A 143 15.46 -9.14 9.64
CA ASN A 143 16.78 -8.88 10.25
C ASN A 143 17.40 -10.08 11.01
N LEU A 144 16.93 -11.32 10.76
CA LEU A 144 17.63 -12.54 11.20
C LEU A 144 18.97 -12.75 10.46
N THR A 145 19.24 -11.93 9.45
CA THR A 145 20.47 -11.87 8.67
C THR A 145 20.68 -10.42 8.21
N THR A 146 21.87 -10.07 7.76
CA THR A 146 22.20 -8.74 7.22
C THR A 146 22.58 -8.83 5.75
N PHE A 147 22.30 -7.79 4.96
CA PHE A 147 22.64 -7.82 3.53
C PHE A 147 24.15 -7.94 3.30
N GLN A 148 24.99 -7.37 4.18
CA GLN A 148 26.44 -7.49 4.12
C GLN A 148 26.89 -8.95 4.29
N SER A 149 26.19 -9.72 5.14
CA SER A 149 26.46 -11.15 5.30
C SER A 149 26.02 -11.95 4.07
N VAL A 150 24.92 -11.57 3.42
CA VAL A 150 24.47 -12.18 2.16
C VAL A 150 25.51 -11.92 1.06
N GLU A 151 25.97 -10.67 0.91
CA GLU A 151 27.01 -10.31 -0.05
C GLU A 151 28.31 -11.10 0.20
N ALA A 152 28.72 -11.23 1.46
CA ALA A 152 29.93 -11.97 1.82
C ALA A 152 29.82 -13.47 1.50
N VAL A 153 28.65 -14.08 1.71
CA VAL A 153 28.40 -15.52 1.45
C VAL A 153 28.18 -15.81 -0.03
N ASN A 154 27.78 -14.81 -0.83
CA ASN A 154 27.48 -14.94 -2.26
C ASN A 154 28.41 -14.04 -3.11
N PRO A 155 29.74 -14.27 -3.11
CA PRO A 155 30.71 -13.38 -3.76
C PRO A 155 30.59 -13.31 -5.29
N THR A 156 29.81 -14.21 -5.90
CA THR A 156 29.60 -14.27 -7.35
C THR A 156 28.46 -13.37 -7.84
N PHE A 157 27.63 -12.86 -6.94
CA PHE A 157 26.45 -12.06 -7.27
C PHE A 157 26.66 -10.61 -6.86
N GLU A 158 26.31 -9.68 -7.76
CA GLU A 158 26.36 -8.24 -7.47
C GLU A 158 25.00 -7.81 -6.90
N PRO A 159 24.93 -7.18 -5.71
CA PRO A 159 23.65 -6.84 -5.06
C PRO A 159 22.70 -5.95 -5.89
N THR A 160 23.25 -5.25 -6.88
CA THR A 160 22.55 -4.30 -7.76
C THR A 160 22.17 -4.88 -9.13
N LYS A 161 22.62 -6.10 -9.44
CA LYS A 161 22.34 -6.80 -10.71
C LYS A 161 21.91 -8.23 -10.44
N LEU A 162 20.71 -8.38 -9.89
CA LEU A 162 20.09 -9.68 -9.64
C LEU A 162 19.03 -9.93 -10.71
N ASP A 163 19.05 -11.12 -11.31
CA ASP A 163 18.06 -11.55 -12.28
C ASP A 163 16.97 -12.39 -11.58
N VAL A 164 15.74 -12.28 -12.09
CA VAL A 164 14.62 -13.09 -11.56
C VAL A 164 14.91 -14.56 -11.83
N GLY A 165 14.92 -15.37 -10.77
CA GLY A 165 15.27 -16.80 -10.82
C GLY A 165 16.63 -17.14 -10.23
N ASP A 166 17.48 -16.16 -9.92
CA ASP A 166 18.75 -16.38 -9.24
C ASP A 166 18.52 -17.03 -7.86
N VAL A 167 19.34 -18.03 -7.50
CA VAL A 167 19.27 -18.70 -6.19
C VAL A 167 20.38 -18.18 -5.30
N ILE A 168 20.00 -17.43 -4.27
CA ILE A 168 20.90 -16.74 -3.34
C ILE A 168 20.81 -17.39 -1.97
N VAL A 169 21.96 -17.56 -1.31
CA VAL A 169 22.03 -18.13 0.04
C VAL A 169 21.94 -17.01 1.08
N PHE A 170 20.85 -16.95 1.84
CA PHE A 170 20.68 -16.02 2.97
C PHE A 170 21.18 -16.66 4.27
N PRO A 171 22.23 -16.13 4.92
CA PRO A 171 22.81 -16.73 6.11
C PRO A 171 22.07 -16.29 7.37
N ILE A 172 21.11 -17.10 7.83
CA ILE A 172 20.35 -16.85 9.06
C ILE A 172 21.27 -17.04 10.26
N PHE A 173 21.48 -15.98 11.03
CA PHE A 173 22.44 -15.99 12.13
C PHE A 173 21.98 -16.94 13.23
N CYS A 174 22.92 -17.75 13.72
CA CYS A 174 22.67 -18.72 14.77
C CYS A 174 23.97 -19.04 15.51
N LYS A 175 23.87 -19.59 16.72
CA LYS A 175 25.01 -20.15 17.46
C LYS A 175 24.67 -21.51 18.03
N CYS A 176 25.69 -22.34 18.22
CA CYS A 176 25.56 -23.60 18.94
C CYS A 176 25.98 -23.48 20.40
N PRO A 177 25.25 -24.11 21.35
CA PRO A 177 25.67 -24.16 22.74
C PRO A 177 27.03 -24.85 22.88
N THR A 178 27.93 -24.24 23.67
CA THR A 178 29.22 -24.84 24.03
C THR A 178 29.04 -26.01 25.00
N SER A 179 30.08 -26.84 25.15
CA SER A 179 30.05 -27.98 26.09
C SER A 179 29.84 -27.58 27.56
N SER A 180 30.22 -26.36 27.96
CA SER A 180 29.87 -25.83 29.30
C SER A 180 28.40 -25.44 29.39
N GLN A 181 27.86 -24.77 28.37
CA GLN A 181 26.44 -24.38 28.33
C GLN A 181 25.51 -25.60 28.34
N ARG A 182 25.84 -26.67 27.59
CA ARG A 182 25.07 -27.93 27.65
C ARG A 182 25.12 -28.59 29.02
N ARG A 183 26.27 -28.55 29.71
CA ARG A 183 26.39 -29.06 31.09
C ARG A 183 25.55 -28.24 32.08
N ASN A 184 25.36 -26.96 31.81
CA ASN A 184 24.45 -26.08 32.57
C ASN A 184 22.98 -26.21 32.15
N GLY A 185 22.64 -27.17 31.28
CA GLY A 185 21.27 -27.48 30.89
C GLY A 185 20.73 -26.66 29.72
N PHE A 186 21.54 -25.82 29.06
CA PHE A 186 21.11 -25.08 27.87
C PHE A 186 21.24 -25.95 26.62
N ASN A 187 20.10 -26.28 26.01
CA ASN A 187 20.03 -27.13 24.82
C ASN A 187 19.95 -26.32 23.52
N TYR A 188 19.42 -25.10 23.58
CA TYR A 188 19.22 -24.25 22.40
C TYR A 188 19.70 -22.83 22.67
N LEU A 189 20.18 -22.18 21.61
CA LEU A 189 20.44 -20.73 21.55
C LEU A 189 19.50 -20.16 20.50
N ILE A 190 18.33 -19.67 20.92
CA ILE A 190 17.30 -19.18 20.00
C ILE A 190 17.74 -17.85 19.40
N SER A 191 17.73 -17.75 18.08
CA SER A 191 18.01 -16.49 17.38
C SER A 191 16.79 -15.58 17.46
N TYR A 192 16.95 -14.42 18.08
CA TYR A 192 15.89 -13.44 18.31
C TYR A 192 16.35 -12.04 17.90
N VAL A 193 15.59 -11.39 17.02
CA VAL A 193 15.88 -10.01 16.63
C VAL A 193 15.32 -9.06 17.69
N PHE A 194 16.21 -8.32 18.34
CA PHE A 194 15.89 -7.38 19.40
C PHE A 194 15.03 -6.22 18.86
N GLN A 195 13.90 -5.92 19.50
CA GLN A 195 12.98 -4.88 19.02
C GLN A 195 13.25 -3.55 19.74
N PRO A 196 12.89 -2.39 19.15
CA PRO A 196 13.07 -1.07 19.79
C PRO A 196 12.40 -0.92 21.15
N SER A 197 11.31 -1.67 21.40
CA SER A 197 10.59 -1.67 22.68
C SER A 197 11.09 -2.72 23.67
N ASP A 198 12.08 -3.54 23.31
CA ASP A 198 12.57 -4.62 24.16
C ASP A 198 13.56 -4.10 25.21
N SER A 199 13.50 -4.71 26.39
CA SER A 199 14.58 -4.72 27.37
C SER A 199 15.10 -6.14 27.53
N LEU A 200 16.34 -6.30 28.01
CA LEU A 200 16.88 -7.62 28.36
C LEU A 200 15.96 -8.38 29.31
N SER A 201 15.34 -7.69 30.27
CA SER A 201 14.38 -8.27 31.22
C SER A 201 13.10 -8.79 30.54
N ILE A 202 12.56 -8.07 29.56
CA ILE A 202 11.38 -8.50 28.80
C ILE A 202 11.72 -9.72 27.95
N VAL A 203 12.86 -9.73 27.28
CA VAL A 203 13.32 -10.86 26.46
C VAL A 203 13.58 -12.07 27.35
N ALA A 204 14.31 -11.91 28.45
CA ALA A 204 14.56 -12.96 29.43
C ALA A 204 13.25 -13.60 29.92
N SER A 205 12.28 -12.77 30.34
CA SER A 205 10.96 -13.22 30.79
C SER A 205 10.20 -13.99 29.69
N ARG A 206 10.20 -13.48 28.44
CA ARG A 206 9.52 -14.10 27.29
C ARG A 206 10.00 -15.53 27.02
N PHE A 207 11.30 -15.76 27.12
CA PHE A 207 11.90 -17.05 26.83
C PHE A 207 12.12 -17.93 28.08
N GLY A 208 11.83 -17.40 29.28
CA GLY A 208 12.13 -18.07 30.54
C GLY A 208 13.63 -18.26 30.77
N ALA A 209 14.45 -17.30 30.31
CA ALA A 209 15.90 -17.28 30.44
C ALA A 209 16.35 -16.28 31.52
N GLU A 210 17.61 -16.37 31.96
CA GLU A 210 18.20 -15.39 32.89
C GLU A 210 18.91 -14.28 32.11
N GLU A 211 18.72 -13.01 32.48
CA GLU A 211 19.38 -11.85 31.82
C GLU A 211 20.90 -11.98 31.78
N LYS A 212 21.50 -12.50 32.86
CA LYS A 212 22.94 -12.75 32.94
C LYS A 212 23.40 -13.74 31.87
N SER A 213 22.64 -14.82 31.67
CA SER A 213 22.95 -15.83 30.65
C SER A 213 22.86 -15.27 29.22
N ILE A 214 21.90 -14.38 28.94
CA ILE A 214 21.80 -13.70 27.65
C ILE A 214 23.01 -12.78 27.43
N THR A 215 23.38 -12.02 28.45
CA THR A 215 24.52 -11.10 28.39
C THR A 215 25.85 -11.85 28.21
N GLU A 216 26.03 -13.00 28.85
CA GLU A 216 27.22 -13.85 28.70
C GLU A 216 27.39 -14.38 27.26
N VAL A 217 26.29 -14.64 26.54
CA VAL A 217 26.33 -15.19 25.17
C VAL A 217 26.53 -14.10 24.09
N ASN A 218 25.96 -12.92 24.33
CA ASN A 218 25.86 -11.85 23.34
C ASN A 218 26.84 -10.70 23.60
N GLY A 219 27.41 -10.62 24.80
CA GLY A 219 28.16 -9.46 25.28
C GLY A 219 27.23 -8.35 25.79
N GLY A 220 27.82 -7.20 26.14
CA GLY A 220 27.08 -5.99 26.49
C GLY A 220 26.81 -5.11 25.27
N GLY A 221 25.81 -4.22 25.36
CA GLY A 221 25.55 -3.20 24.34
C GLY A 221 24.67 -3.65 23.16
N ILE A 222 23.70 -4.54 23.39
CA ILE A 222 22.68 -4.95 22.41
C ILE A 222 21.89 -3.71 21.96
N ARG A 223 21.78 -3.51 20.64
CA ARG A 223 21.01 -2.42 20.02
C ARG A 223 19.73 -2.96 19.40
N PRO A 224 18.73 -2.10 19.13
CA PRO A 224 17.59 -2.47 18.31
C PRO A 224 18.03 -3.09 16.98
N PHE A 225 17.31 -4.13 16.57
CA PHE A 225 17.53 -4.94 15.37
C PHE A 225 18.76 -5.84 15.37
N ASP A 226 19.56 -5.87 16.44
CA ASP A 226 20.60 -6.89 16.60
C ASP A 226 19.96 -8.29 16.77
N THR A 227 20.55 -9.30 16.13
CA THR A 227 20.19 -10.70 16.41
C THR A 227 20.88 -11.15 17.70
N VAL A 228 20.07 -11.43 18.72
CA VAL A 228 20.47 -11.90 20.04
C VAL A 228 20.22 -13.41 20.13
N PHE A 229 21.16 -14.13 20.74
CA PHE A 229 21.06 -15.57 20.96
C PHE A 229 20.62 -15.84 22.39
N VAL A 230 19.39 -16.32 22.57
CA VAL A 230 18.78 -16.52 23.89
C VAL A 230 18.96 -17.98 24.33
N PRO A 231 19.73 -18.25 25.42
CA PRO A 231 19.96 -19.61 25.90
C PRO A 231 18.73 -20.16 26.63
N VAL A 232 18.25 -21.33 26.20
CA VAL A 232 17.12 -22.03 26.83
C VAL A 232 17.38 -23.52 26.97
N SER A 233 16.82 -24.12 28.03
CA SER A 233 16.90 -25.57 28.28
C SER A 233 15.86 -26.36 27.50
N ARG A 234 14.69 -25.76 27.27
CA ARG A 234 13.61 -26.28 26.42
C ARG A 234 12.93 -25.12 25.72
N LEU A 235 12.24 -25.41 24.62
CA LEU A 235 11.45 -24.40 23.93
C LEU A 235 10.35 -23.86 24.87
N PRO A 236 10.21 -22.53 25.03
CA PRO A 236 9.14 -21.98 25.84
C PRO A 236 7.78 -22.18 25.14
N ASN A 237 6.71 -22.33 25.93
CA ASN A 237 5.38 -22.47 25.37
C ASN A 237 4.85 -21.07 25.02
N ILE A 238 4.78 -20.76 23.72
CA ILE A 238 4.24 -19.49 23.25
C ILE A 238 2.71 -19.55 23.20
N THR A 239 2.06 -18.57 23.81
CA THR A 239 0.60 -18.46 23.78
C THR A 239 0.16 -18.05 22.38
N GLN A 240 -0.55 -18.94 21.69
CA GLN A 240 -1.13 -18.64 20.39
C GLN A 240 -2.45 -17.86 20.55
N PRO A 241 -2.74 -16.89 19.67
CA PRO A 241 -4.03 -16.20 19.67
C PRO A 241 -5.18 -17.19 19.48
N ALA A 242 -6.30 -16.97 20.16
CA ALA A 242 -7.47 -17.82 20.00
C ALA A 242 -7.95 -17.79 18.54
N ALA A 243 -8.06 -18.96 17.91
CA ALA A 243 -8.64 -19.05 16.57
C ALA A 243 -10.09 -18.51 16.60
N PRO A 244 -10.53 -17.76 15.57
CA PRO A 244 -11.93 -17.36 15.48
C PRO A 244 -12.80 -18.62 15.42
N ILE A 245 -13.64 -18.81 16.44
CA ILE A 245 -14.58 -19.92 16.52
C ILE A 245 -15.63 -19.70 15.43
N LEU A 246 -15.52 -20.45 14.32
CA LEU A 246 -16.64 -20.63 13.41
C LEU A 246 -17.60 -21.62 14.09
N SER A 247 -18.57 -21.12 14.84
CA SER A 247 -19.62 -21.97 15.42
C SER A 247 -20.59 -22.41 14.32
N PRO A 248 -20.74 -23.71 14.02
CA PRO A 248 -21.85 -24.19 13.21
C PRO A 248 -23.09 -24.25 14.13
N GLU A 249 -24.08 -23.41 13.85
CA GLU A 249 -25.36 -23.43 14.53
C GLU A 249 -26.15 -24.67 14.06
N VAL A 250 -25.95 -25.80 14.75
CA VAL A 250 -26.72 -27.03 14.51
C VAL A 250 -28.08 -26.89 15.20
N ARG A 251 -29.12 -26.54 14.43
CA ARG A 251 -30.51 -26.57 14.89
C ARG A 251 -31.12 -27.94 14.57
N GLU A 252 -31.26 -28.75 15.61
CA GLU A 252 -31.91 -30.06 15.57
C GLU A 252 -33.41 -29.93 15.27
N ARG A 253 -33.90 -30.51 14.16
CA ARG A 253 -35.33 -30.85 13.97
C ARG A 253 -35.45 -32.19 13.25
N LYS A 254 -35.69 -33.25 14.03
CA LYS A 254 -36.14 -34.55 13.53
C LYS A 254 -37.57 -34.40 13.00
N GLY A 255 -37.79 -34.64 11.71
CA GLY A 255 -39.14 -34.63 11.12
C GLY A 255 -39.25 -34.53 9.60
N THR A 256 -38.20 -34.17 8.86
CA THR A 256 -38.30 -33.88 7.40
C THR A 256 -37.78 -35.00 6.47
N ILE A 257 -37.21 -36.07 7.03
CA ILE A 257 -36.40 -37.05 6.27
C ILE A 257 -37.24 -38.00 5.39
N VAL A 258 -38.54 -38.17 5.66
CA VAL A 258 -39.40 -39.05 4.83
C VAL A 258 -39.97 -38.33 3.59
N GLY A 259 -40.10 -37.00 3.62
CA GLY A 259 -40.62 -36.22 2.48
C GLY A 259 -39.58 -35.95 1.38
N LEU A 260 -38.29 -35.89 1.73
CA LEU A 260 -37.22 -35.56 0.76
C LEU A 260 -36.90 -36.71 -0.21
N GLY A 261 -37.09 -37.97 0.19
CA GLY A 261 -36.78 -39.13 -0.66
C GLY A 261 -37.67 -39.24 -1.91
N ILE A 262 -38.95 -38.88 -1.78
CA ILE A 262 -39.90 -38.95 -2.89
C ILE A 262 -39.70 -37.77 -3.86
N GLY A 263 -39.40 -36.58 -3.33
CA GLY A 263 -39.14 -35.39 -4.14
C GLY A 263 -37.87 -35.50 -5.00
N VAL A 264 -36.78 -36.02 -4.44
CA VAL A 264 -35.51 -36.19 -5.19
C VAL A 264 -35.64 -37.24 -6.29
N GLY A 265 -36.42 -38.30 -6.07
CA GLY A 265 -36.70 -39.32 -7.09
C GLY A 265 -37.47 -38.78 -8.29
N VAL A 266 -38.52 -37.98 -8.03
CA VAL A 266 -39.35 -37.39 -9.10
C VAL A 266 -38.59 -36.30 -9.86
N CYS A 267 -37.84 -35.44 -9.16
CA CYS A 267 -37.01 -34.41 -9.79
C CYS A 267 -35.86 -35.01 -10.62
N GLY A 268 -35.23 -36.09 -10.13
CA GLY A 268 -34.19 -36.80 -10.88
C GLY A 268 -34.73 -37.43 -12.17
N LEU A 269 -35.92 -38.03 -12.12
CA LEU A 269 -36.54 -38.67 -13.28
C LEU A 269 -37.01 -37.63 -14.31
N LEU A 270 -37.51 -36.47 -13.86
CA LEU A 270 -37.84 -35.34 -14.74
C LEU A 270 -36.59 -34.73 -15.40
N LEU A 271 -35.48 -34.58 -14.67
CA LEU A 271 -34.22 -34.10 -15.23
C LEU A 271 -33.68 -35.03 -16.30
N VAL A 272 -33.75 -36.35 -16.11
CA VAL A 272 -33.33 -37.32 -17.12
C VAL A 272 -34.20 -37.24 -18.39
N LEU A 273 -35.51 -37.04 -18.24
CA LEU A 273 -36.42 -36.88 -19.39
C LEU A 273 -36.18 -35.56 -20.14
N VAL A 274 -35.92 -34.46 -19.43
CA VAL A 274 -35.60 -33.16 -20.04
C VAL A 274 -34.25 -33.22 -20.76
N CYS A 275 -33.22 -33.81 -20.14
CA CYS A 275 -31.92 -34.02 -20.77
C CYS A 275 -32.04 -34.94 -21.99
N GLY A 276 -32.82 -36.03 -21.92
CA GLY A 276 -33.08 -36.92 -23.05
C GLY A 276 -33.80 -36.21 -24.20
N ALA A 277 -34.80 -35.38 -23.91
CA ALA A 277 -35.50 -34.57 -24.91
C ALA A 277 -34.60 -33.49 -25.51
N TRP A 278 -33.71 -32.90 -24.72
CA TRP A 278 -32.72 -31.93 -25.18
C TRP A 278 -31.69 -32.56 -26.12
N PHE A 279 -31.11 -33.71 -25.74
CA PHE A 279 -30.20 -34.47 -26.61
C PHE A 279 -30.88 -34.97 -27.89
N TYR A 280 -32.16 -35.37 -27.81
CA TYR A 280 -32.93 -35.74 -29.00
C TYR A 280 -33.15 -34.52 -29.92
N ARG A 281 -33.51 -33.36 -29.37
CA ARG A 281 -33.64 -32.10 -30.13
C ARG A 281 -32.32 -31.69 -30.76
N GLU A 282 -31.22 -31.77 -30.01
CA GLU A 282 -29.88 -31.40 -30.50
C GLU A 282 -29.41 -32.38 -31.59
N GLY A 283 -29.69 -33.68 -31.44
CA GLY A 283 -29.43 -34.69 -32.46
C GLY A 283 -30.23 -34.50 -33.75
N VAL A 284 -31.49 -34.05 -33.64
CA VAL A 284 -32.34 -33.72 -34.80
C VAL A 284 -31.92 -32.40 -35.46
N MET A 285 -31.49 -31.39 -34.68
CA MET A 285 -30.93 -30.14 -35.24
C MET A 285 -29.55 -30.36 -35.90
N LYS A 286 -28.69 -31.22 -35.34
CA LYS A 286 -27.39 -31.61 -35.93
C LYS A 286 -27.50 -32.44 -37.21
N ARG A 287 -28.69 -32.95 -37.54
CA ARG A 287 -28.99 -33.59 -38.84
C ARG A 287 -29.57 -32.60 -39.87
N ARG A 288 -29.97 -31.40 -39.47
CA ARG A 288 -30.45 -30.32 -40.37
C ARG A 288 -29.44 -29.21 -40.64
N GLY A 289 -28.35 -29.13 -39.87
CA GLY A 289 -27.26 -28.16 -40.06
C GLY A 289 -25.98 -28.74 -40.67
N ARG A 290 -26.01 -29.97 -41.19
CA ARG A 290 -24.84 -30.68 -41.73
C ARG A 290 -24.91 -30.83 -43.25
N GLU A 291 -25.16 -29.71 -43.94
CA GLU A 291 -24.98 -29.58 -45.40
C GLU A 291 -24.37 -28.21 -45.80
N PHE A 292 -23.83 -27.43 -44.87
CA PHE A 292 -23.12 -26.20 -45.21
C PHE A 292 -21.97 -25.99 -44.20
N MET A 293 -20.75 -25.81 -44.71
CA MET A 293 -19.48 -25.63 -43.97
C MET A 293 -18.68 -26.89 -43.61
N ASP A 294 -18.49 -27.80 -44.57
CA ASP A 294 -17.29 -28.66 -44.63
C ASP A 294 -16.32 -28.07 -45.66
N GLU A 295 -15.67 -26.94 -45.35
CA GLU A 295 -14.53 -26.48 -46.17
C GLU A 295 -13.47 -25.63 -45.45
N GLU A 296 -13.64 -25.24 -44.17
CA GLU A 296 -12.68 -24.33 -43.52
C GLU A 296 -12.07 -24.81 -42.18
N LYS A 297 -12.22 -26.09 -41.82
CA LYS A 297 -11.58 -26.66 -40.60
C LYS A 297 -10.39 -27.58 -40.87
N GLN A 298 -9.58 -27.26 -41.87
CA GLN A 298 -8.33 -27.98 -42.13
C GLN A 298 -7.06 -27.13 -42.19
N LYS A 299 -7.07 -25.94 -41.58
CA LYS A 299 -5.84 -25.21 -41.23
C LYS A 299 -5.95 -24.66 -39.81
N MET A 300 -4.84 -24.72 -39.08
CA MET A 300 -4.66 -24.24 -37.70
C MET A 300 -5.02 -25.22 -36.56
N GLY A 301 -4.56 -26.46 -36.65
CA GLY A 301 -4.55 -27.40 -35.53
C GLY A 301 -3.14 -27.68 -35.02
N ARG A 302 -2.45 -26.69 -34.41
CA ARG A 302 -1.23 -26.92 -33.58
C ARG A 302 -0.73 -25.67 -32.85
N ARG A 303 -1.44 -25.20 -31.81
CA ARG A 303 -0.87 -24.33 -30.75
C ARG A 303 -1.75 -24.12 -29.49
N ASP A 304 -2.76 -24.94 -29.24
CA ASP A 304 -3.79 -24.68 -28.21
C ASP A 304 -3.48 -25.25 -26.81
N GLY A 305 -2.26 -25.75 -26.58
CA GLY A 305 -1.88 -26.42 -25.32
C GLY A 305 -1.22 -25.50 -24.28
N LEU A 306 -0.52 -24.44 -24.71
CA LEU A 306 0.30 -23.60 -23.83
C LEU A 306 -0.45 -22.34 -23.34
N LEU A 307 -1.25 -21.73 -24.23
CA LEU A 307 -2.04 -20.52 -23.94
C LEU A 307 -3.21 -20.74 -22.96
N LYS A 308 -3.68 -21.99 -22.84
CA LYS A 308 -4.81 -22.33 -21.98
C LYS A 308 -4.44 -22.29 -20.49
N GLY A 309 -3.18 -22.58 -20.15
CA GLY A 309 -2.68 -22.43 -18.78
C GLY A 309 -2.53 -20.96 -18.37
N GLU A 310 -2.01 -20.14 -19.28
CA GLU A 310 -1.82 -18.70 -19.07
C GLU A 310 -3.16 -17.95 -18.99
N LYS A 311 -4.11 -18.23 -19.89
CA LYS A 311 -5.48 -17.68 -19.85
C LYS A 311 -6.23 -18.04 -18.55
N VAL A 312 -6.01 -19.24 -18.01
CA VAL A 312 -6.63 -19.68 -16.74
C VAL A 312 -5.98 -19.02 -15.53
N SER A 313 -4.66 -18.81 -15.53
CA SER A 313 -3.96 -18.07 -14.48
C SER A 313 -4.33 -16.59 -14.45
N LEU A 314 -4.38 -15.94 -15.62
CA LEU A 314 -4.72 -14.51 -15.76
C LEU A 314 -6.15 -14.20 -15.30
N MET A 315 -7.11 -15.09 -15.60
CA MET A 315 -8.50 -14.95 -15.17
C MET A 315 -8.70 -15.30 -13.68
N ALA A 316 -7.86 -16.17 -13.11
CA ALA A 316 -7.92 -16.48 -11.68
C ALA A 316 -7.52 -15.27 -10.82
N ASP A 317 -6.48 -14.52 -11.23
CA ASP A 317 -5.99 -13.32 -10.54
C ASP A 317 -7.01 -12.17 -10.51
N VAL A 318 -7.93 -12.14 -11.48
CA VAL A 318 -8.96 -11.10 -11.62
C VAL A 318 -10.37 -11.62 -11.33
N SER A 319 -10.51 -12.89 -10.94
CA SER A 319 -11.82 -13.54 -10.73
C SER A 319 -12.71 -12.80 -9.72
N GLY A 320 -12.11 -12.19 -8.69
CA GLY A 320 -12.83 -11.34 -7.73
C GLY A 320 -13.31 -9.98 -8.26
N CYS A 321 -12.99 -9.63 -9.52
CA CYS A 321 -13.37 -8.38 -10.17
C CYS A 321 -14.47 -8.52 -11.23
N LEU A 322 -14.71 -9.75 -11.69
CA LEU A 322 -15.66 -10.04 -12.77
C LEU A 322 -17.11 -9.67 -12.42
N ASP A 323 -17.46 -9.66 -11.13
CA ASP A 323 -18.83 -9.37 -10.68
C ASP A 323 -19.15 -7.87 -10.63
N LYS A 324 -18.14 -6.98 -10.61
CA LYS A 324 -18.33 -5.53 -10.42
C LYS A 324 -18.12 -4.70 -11.67
N TYR A 325 -17.26 -5.13 -12.60
CA TYR A 325 -16.81 -4.34 -13.73
C TYR A 325 -17.05 -5.03 -15.06
N LYS A 326 -17.29 -4.25 -16.12
CA LYS A 326 -17.44 -4.79 -17.48
C LYS A 326 -16.10 -5.34 -17.96
N VAL A 327 -16.10 -6.56 -18.45
CA VAL A 327 -14.97 -7.12 -19.19
C VAL A 327 -15.16 -6.75 -20.66
N PHE A 328 -14.20 -6.03 -21.22
CA PHE A 328 -14.17 -5.66 -22.63
C PHE A 328 -13.31 -6.67 -23.39
N GLU A 329 -13.66 -6.94 -24.64
CA GLU A 329 -12.82 -7.72 -25.55
C GLU A 329 -11.75 -6.80 -26.19
N ILE A 330 -10.59 -7.36 -26.52
CA ILE A 330 -9.49 -6.56 -27.08
C ILE A 330 -9.85 -6.00 -28.46
N GLU A 331 -10.68 -6.70 -29.21
CA GLU A 331 -11.21 -6.27 -30.50
C GLU A 331 -12.05 -4.99 -30.35
N ASP A 332 -12.85 -4.87 -29.28
CA ASP A 332 -13.65 -3.67 -29.01
C ASP A 332 -12.73 -2.46 -28.74
N LEU A 333 -11.68 -2.67 -27.95
CA LEU A 333 -10.72 -1.60 -27.64
C LEU A 333 -9.89 -1.21 -28.86
N ARG A 334 -9.47 -2.17 -29.70
CA ARG A 334 -8.78 -1.91 -30.96
C ARG A 334 -9.68 -1.12 -31.92
N ALA A 335 -10.94 -1.52 -32.08
CA ALA A 335 -11.89 -0.78 -32.92
C ALA A 335 -12.13 0.65 -32.40
N ALA A 336 -12.30 0.80 -31.09
CA ALA A 336 -12.55 2.09 -30.45
C ALA A 336 -11.40 3.09 -30.59
N THR A 337 -10.16 2.60 -30.74
CA THR A 337 -8.92 3.40 -30.76
C THR A 337 -8.22 3.42 -32.11
N ASP A 338 -8.89 2.95 -33.18
CA ASP A 338 -8.31 2.75 -34.52
C ASP A 338 -6.99 1.97 -34.51
N GLY A 339 -6.95 0.88 -33.75
CA GLY A 339 -5.75 0.06 -33.58
C GLY A 339 -4.71 0.66 -32.64
N PHE A 340 -5.13 1.47 -31.66
CA PHE A 340 -4.25 2.23 -30.76
C PHE A 340 -3.36 3.25 -31.49
N ASP A 341 -3.95 3.96 -32.47
CA ASP A 341 -3.27 5.00 -33.25
C ASP A 341 -2.78 6.16 -32.35
N GLU A 342 -1.65 6.76 -32.72
CA GLU A 342 -1.05 7.87 -31.98
C GLU A 342 -1.99 9.08 -31.85
N ARG A 343 -2.88 9.30 -32.83
CA ARG A 343 -3.88 10.38 -32.79
C ARG A 343 -4.91 10.23 -31.69
N CYS A 344 -5.08 9.01 -31.18
CA CYS A 344 -5.98 8.70 -30.07
C CYS A 344 -5.29 8.89 -28.71
N VAL A 345 -3.98 9.12 -28.65
CA VAL A 345 -3.26 9.29 -27.39
C VAL A 345 -3.68 10.58 -26.70
N ILE A 346 -4.15 10.47 -25.46
CA ILE A 346 -4.43 11.62 -24.58
C ILE A 346 -3.12 12.00 -23.86
N GLN A 347 -2.52 11.02 -23.18
CA GLN A 347 -1.30 11.22 -22.42
C GLN A 347 -0.62 9.87 -22.12
N GLY A 348 0.68 9.77 -22.39
CA GLY A 348 1.45 8.56 -22.10
C GLY A 348 0.85 7.32 -22.76
N SER A 349 0.41 6.35 -21.96
CA SER A 349 -0.23 5.11 -22.45
C SER A 349 -1.76 5.13 -22.40
N VAL A 350 -2.38 6.32 -22.33
CA VAL A 350 -3.83 6.49 -22.27
C VAL A 350 -4.37 6.95 -23.61
N TYR A 351 -5.35 6.22 -24.14
CA TYR A 351 -6.00 6.46 -25.42
C TYR A 351 -7.45 6.90 -25.23
N LYS A 352 -7.93 7.79 -26.07
CA LYS A 352 -9.35 8.11 -26.23
C LYS A 352 -9.96 7.12 -27.22
N GLY A 353 -11.04 6.47 -26.82
CA GLY A 353 -11.81 5.61 -27.72
C GLY A 353 -13.30 5.72 -27.51
N SER A 354 -14.09 5.36 -28.53
CA SER A 354 -15.55 5.30 -28.42
C SER A 354 -16.04 3.86 -28.60
N ILE A 355 -16.85 3.40 -27.65
CA ILE A 355 -17.48 2.07 -27.64
C ILE A 355 -18.98 2.29 -27.48
N ASP A 356 -19.79 1.74 -28.38
CA ASP A 356 -21.26 1.89 -28.38
C ASP A 356 -21.77 3.35 -28.35
N GLY A 357 -20.97 4.30 -28.87
CA GLY A 357 -21.31 5.73 -28.90
C GLY A 357 -20.88 6.52 -27.65
N GLU A 358 -20.39 5.83 -26.61
CA GLU A 358 -19.86 6.44 -25.39
C GLU A 358 -18.34 6.61 -25.48
N TRP A 359 -17.80 7.66 -24.85
CA TRP A 359 -16.36 7.94 -24.85
C TRP A 359 -15.67 7.40 -23.60
N TYR A 360 -14.53 6.76 -23.79
CA TYR A 360 -13.72 6.18 -22.72
C TYR A 360 -12.25 6.62 -22.79
N ALA A 361 -11.60 6.63 -21.64
CA ALA A 361 -10.15 6.71 -21.52
C ALA A 361 -9.58 5.31 -21.26
N ILE A 362 -8.82 4.78 -22.20
CA ILE A 362 -8.30 3.42 -22.22
C ILE A 362 -6.81 3.46 -21.91
N LYS A 363 -6.42 3.03 -20.71
CA LYS A 363 -5.02 3.00 -20.26
C LYS A 363 -4.40 1.64 -20.56
N LYS A 364 -3.43 1.59 -21.48
CA LYS A 364 -2.61 0.42 -21.76
C LYS A 364 -1.54 0.25 -20.68
N MET A 365 -1.42 -0.95 -20.12
CA MET A 365 -0.42 -1.25 -19.09
C MET A 365 0.13 -2.68 -19.24
N LYS A 366 1.43 -2.84 -18.95
CA LYS A 366 2.06 -4.16 -18.82
C LYS A 366 1.46 -4.90 -17.62
N TRP A 367 1.40 -6.24 -17.67
CA TRP A 367 0.77 -7.07 -16.64
C TRP A 367 1.43 -6.92 -15.25
N ASN A 368 0.96 -5.92 -14.49
CA ASN A 368 1.14 -5.69 -13.06
C ASN A 368 -0.04 -4.85 -12.50
N ALA A 369 -1.22 -4.98 -13.11
CA ALA A 369 -2.40 -4.14 -12.87
C ALA A 369 -3.19 -4.50 -11.61
N TYR A 370 -2.80 -5.57 -10.92
CA TYR A 370 -3.57 -6.13 -9.83
C TYR A 370 -3.79 -5.15 -8.67
N GLU A 371 -2.75 -4.39 -8.29
CA GLU A 371 -2.87 -3.44 -7.17
C GLU A 371 -3.73 -2.22 -7.52
N GLU A 372 -3.58 -1.63 -8.72
CA GLU A 372 -4.44 -0.52 -9.17
C GLU A 372 -5.89 -1.00 -9.27
N LEU A 373 -6.14 -2.17 -9.88
CA LEU A 373 -7.47 -2.74 -9.99
C LEU A 373 -8.09 -2.99 -8.61
N LYS A 374 -7.38 -3.64 -7.69
CA LYS A 374 -7.82 -3.94 -6.31
C LYS A 374 -8.15 -2.70 -5.49
N ILE A 375 -7.44 -1.58 -5.71
CA ILE A 375 -7.78 -0.30 -5.11
C ILE A 375 -9.06 0.26 -5.74
N LEU A 376 -9.13 0.29 -7.08
CA LEU A 376 -10.29 0.79 -7.83
C LEU A 376 -11.58 0.02 -7.49
N GLN A 377 -11.49 -1.28 -7.18
CA GLN A 377 -12.63 -2.05 -6.69
C GLN A 377 -13.22 -1.54 -5.37
N LYS A 378 -12.42 -0.86 -4.54
CA LYS A 378 -12.81 -0.42 -3.20
C LYS A 378 -13.18 1.05 -3.15
N VAL A 379 -12.86 1.82 -4.18
CA VAL A 379 -13.12 3.26 -4.23
C VAL A 379 -14.22 3.57 -5.25
N ASN A 380 -15.17 4.40 -4.84
CA ASN A 380 -16.19 4.97 -5.73
C ASN A 380 -16.68 6.29 -5.13
N HIS A 381 -16.38 7.41 -5.78
CA HIS A 381 -16.69 8.73 -5.26
C HIS A 381 -16.78 9.75 -6.41
N GLY A 382 -17.63 10.77 -6.29
CA GLY A 382 -17.88 11.75 -7.36
C GLY A 382 -16.66 12.59 -7.75
N ASN A 383 -15.69 12.72 -6.85
CA ASN A 383 -14.41 13.41 -7.10
C ASN A 383 -13.24 12.46 -7.40
N LEU A 384 -13.51 11.21 -7.78
CA LEU A 384 -12.52 10.27 -8.30
C LEU A 384 -12.95 9.83 -9.70
N VAL A 385 -11.99 9.61 -10.59
CA VAL A 385 -12.27 9.05 -11.92
C VAL A 385 -12.71 7.59 -11.77
N ARG A 386 -13.88 7.28 -12.32
CA ARG A 386 -14.50 5.96 -12.24
C ARG A 386 -13.91 4.99 -13.25
N LEU A 387 -13.53 3.81 -12.76
CA LEU A 387 -13.24 2.66 -13.60
C LEU A 387 -14.57 2.06 -14.10
N GLU A 388 -14.66 1.83 -15.40
CA GLU A 388 -15.82 1.22 -16.06
C GLU A 388 -15.62 -0.27 -16.29
N GLY A 389 -14.39 -0.64 -16.63
CA GLY A 389 -14.06 -2.00 -16.96
C GLY A 389 -12.58 -2.22 -17.19
N PHE A 390 -12.28 -3.44 -17.60
CA PHE A 390 -10.93 -3.82 -17.98
C PHE A 390 -10.96 -4.82 -19.14
N CYS A 391 -9.84 -4.93 -19.84
CA CYS A 391 -9.61 -5.93 -20.87
C CYS A 391 -8.26 -6.59 -20.60
N ILE A 392 -8.21 -7.91 -20.77
CA ILE A 392 -6.98 -8.68 -20.68
C ILE A 392 -6.69 -9.21 -22.08
N ASP A 393 -5.56 -8.80 -22.64
CA ASP A 393 -5.05 -9.34 -23.90
C ASP A 393 -4.04 -10.44 -23.59
N PRO A 394 -4.43 -11.73 -23.69
CA PRO A 394 -3.55 -12.85 -23.39
C PRO A 394 -2.48 -13.06 -24.48
N GLU A 395 -2.65 -12.54 -25.70
CA GLU A 395 -1.67 -12.71 -26.77
C GLU A 395 -0.46 -11.80 -26.57
N GLU A 396 -0.71 -10.55 -26.14
CA GLU A 396 0.35 -9.57 -25.89
C GLU A 396 0.73 -9.44 -24.40
N ALA A 397 0.12 -10.24 -23.52
CA ALA A 397 0.27 -10.14 -22.06
C ALA A 397 0.05 -8.70 -21.51
N ASN A 398 -0.92 -7.99 -22.10
CA ASN A 398 -1.27 -6.62 -21.73
C ASN A 398 -2.59 -6.59 -20.96
N CYS A 399 -2.68 -5.66 -20.00
CA CYS A 399 -3.94 -5.30 -19.36
C CYS A 399 -4.32 -3.88 -19.78
N TYR A 400 -5.61 -3.66 -19.97
CA TYR A 400 -6.17 -2.35 -20.31
C TYR A 400 -7.22 -1.99 -19.26
N LEU A 401 -7.10 -0.81 -18.68
CA LEU A 401 -8.11 -0.26 -17.77
C LEU A 401 -8.94 0.77 -18.54
N VAL A 402 -10.26 0.60 -18.50
CA VAL A 402 -11.23 1.45 -19.19
C VAL A 402 -11.89 2.35 -18.16
N TYR A 403 -11.64 3.65 -18.26
CA TYR A 403 -12.19 4.68 -17.38
C TYR A 403 -13.23 5.54 -18.11
N GLU A 404 -14.08 6.21 -17.34
CA GLU A 404 -14.90 7.31 -17.89
C GLU A 404 -13.99 8.37 -18.54
N TYR A 405 -14.39 8.87 -19.71
CA TYR A 405 -13.69 9.99 -20.35
C TYR A 405 -14.12 11.32 -19.72
N ILE A 406 -13.14 12.19 -19.46
CA ILE A 406 -13.34 13.50 -18.82
C ILE A 406 -12.99 14.60 -19.81
N GLU A 407 -13.94 15.49 -20.12
CA GLU A 407 -13.94 16.29 -21.35
C GLU A 407 -13.01 17.51 -21.31
N ASN A 408 -12.89 18.18 -20.17
CA ASN A 408 -12.13 19.43 -20.08
C ASN A 408 -10.63 19.22 -19.81
N GLY A 409 -10.16 17.98 -19.85
CA GLY A 409 -8.76 17.61 -19.68
C GLY A 409 -8.26 17.78 -18.26
N SER A 410 -6.95 17.98 -18.11
CA SER A 410 -6.30 18.14 -16.80
C SER A 410 -6.34 19.58 -16.29
N LEU A 411 -6.28 19.74 -14.97
CA LEU A 411 -6.12 21.03 -14.31
C LEU A 411 -4.80 21.71 -14.73
N HIS A 412 -3.73 20.93 -14.93
CA HIS A 412 -2.45 21.42 -15.43
C HIS A 412 -2.61 22.15 -16.77
N SER A 413 -3.23 21.49 -17.75
CA SER A 413 -3.49 22.09 -19.08
C SER A 413 -4.37 23.34 -19.00
N ARG A 414 -5.34 23.37 -18.08
CA ARG A 414 -6.21 24.54 -17.88
C ARG A 414 -5.55 25.70 -17.17
N LEU A 415 -4.58 25.46 -16.29
CA LEU A 415 -3.85 26.52 -15.58
C LEU A 415 -2.70 27.08 -16.41
N HIS A 416 -1.94 26.22 -17.09
CA HIS A 416 -0.63 26.58 -17.64
C HIS A 416 -0.57 26.65 -19.17
N GLU A 417 -1.33 25.79 -19.87
CA GLU A 417 -1.26 25.68 -21.34
C GLU A 417 -2.34 26.50 -22.05
N ASN A 418 -3.57 26.51 -21.53
CA ASN A 418 -4.71 27.15 -22.17
C ASN A 418 -4.78 28.65 -21.86
N LYS A 419 -4.31 29.48 -22.81
CA LYS A 419 -4.28 30.94 -22.68
C LYS A 419 -5.63 31.63 -22.96
N ALA A 420 -6.62 30.93 -23.51
CA ALA A 420 -7.86 31.54 -23.98
C ALA A 420 -8.90 31.76 -22.87
N GLU A 421 -8.97 30.88 -21.88
CA GLU A 421 -9.93 30.96 -20.76
C GLU A 421 -9.26 30.56 -19.44
N LYS A 422 -8.75 31.56 -18.70
CA LYS A 422 -8.21 31.35 -17.36
C LYS A 422 -9.33 31.05 -16.35
N LEU A 423 -9.06 30.15 -15.41
CA LEU A 423 -10.00 29.81 -14.34
C LEU A 423 -10.16 30.98 -13.36
N ASN A 424 -11.41 31.40 -13.14
CA ASN A 424 -11.76 32.40 -12.12
C ASN A 424 -11.62 31.84 -10.69
N TRP A 425 -11.57 32.73 -9.69
CA TRP A 425 -11.34 32.33 -8.29
C TRP A 425 -12.37 31.31 -7.78
N LYS A 426 -13.65 31.54 -8.04
CA LYS A 426 -14.75 30.65 -7.61
C LYS A 426 -14.56 29.23 -8.13
N THR A 427 -14.16 29.09 -9.40
CA THR A 427 -13.90 27.78 -10.01
C THR A 427 -12.68 27.12 -9.40
N ARG A 428 -11.61 27.87 -9.13
CA ARG A 428 -10.40 27.36 -8.47
C ARG A 428 -10.68 26.87 -7.04
N LEU A 429 -11.45 27.62 -6.26
CA LEU A 429 -11.86 27.23 -4.90
C LEU A 429 -12.72 25.96 -4.92
N ARG A 430 -13.68 25.88 -5.85
CA ARG A 430 -14.51 24.69 -6.03
C ARG A 430 -13.67 23.46 -6.39
N ILE A 431 -12.70 23.61 -7.30
CA ILE A 431 -11.74 22.55 -7.66
C ILE A 431 -10.94 22.11 -6.42
N ALA A 432 -10.45 23.05 -5.61
CA ALA A 432 -9.74 22.73 -4.38
C ALA A 432 -10.60 21.90 -3.40
N ILE A 433 -11.86 22.30 -3.21
CA ILE A 433 -12.83 21.58 -2.35
C ILE A 433 -13.11 20.18 -2.91
N ASP A 434 -13.32 20.04 -4.22
CA ASP A 434 -13.55 18.76 -4.88
C ASP A 434 -12.39 17.78 -4.68
N VAL A 435 -11.16 18.24 -4.91
CA VAL A 435 -9.96 17.41 -4.70
C VAL A 435 -9.82 17.06 -3.22
N ALA A 436 -10.09 18.01 -2.31
CA ALA A 436 -10.03 17.75 -0.88
C ALA A 436 -11.06 16.68 -0.43
N ASN A 437 -12.28 16.71 -0.97
CA ASN A 437 -13.30 15.69 -0.71
C ASN A 437 -12.88 14.31 -1.25
N GLY A 438 -12.32 14.25 -2.47
CA GLY A 438 -11.79 13.02 -3.03
C GLY A 438 -10.68 12.40 -2.18
N LEU A 439 -9.74 13.23 -1.70
CA LEU A 439 -8.66 12.81 -0.80
C LEU A 439 -9.18 12.38 0.58
N GLN A 440 -10.11 13.14 1.17
CA GLN A 440 -10.76 12.78 2.44
C GLN A 440 -11.44 11.42 2.34
N TYR A 441 -12.13 11.13 1.24
CA TYR A 441 -12.74 9.84 1.00
C TYR A 441 -11.71 8.70 1.04
N ILE A 442 -10.62 8.80 0.26
CA ILE A 442 -9.61 7.73 0.21
C ILE A 442 -8.79 7.61 1.51
N HIS A 443 -8.63 8.69 2.28
CA HIS A 443 -7.86 8.68 3.54
C HIS A 443 -8.67 8.23 4.75
N GLU A 444 -9.97 8.52 4.82
CA GLU A 444 -10.77 8.31 6.03
C GLU A 444 -11.95 7.34 5.85
N HIS A 445 -12.47 7.21 4.63
CA HIS A 445 -13.67 6.42 4.34
C HIS A 445 -13.38 5.09 3.64
N THR A 446 -12.12 4.78 3.35
CA THR A 446 -11.69 3.48 2.85
C THR A 446 -11.02 2.64 3.94
N ARG A 447 -11.17 1.31 3.88
CA ARG A 447 -10.53 0.36 4.79
C ARG A 447 -9.91 -0.79 4.00
N PRO A 448 -8.58 -0.94 3.94
CA PRO A 448 -7.55 -0.05 4.52
C PRO A 448 -7.54 1.34 3.87
N LYS A 449 -6.98 2.34 4.56
CA LYS A 449 -6.74 3.68 3.99
C LYS A 449 -5.95 3.57 2.69
N VAL A 450 -6.23 4.41 1.70
CA VAL A 450 -5.49 4.43 0.43
C VAL A 450 -4.65 5.70 0.35
N VAL A 451 -3.36 5.54 0.05
CA VAL A 451 -2.44 6.66 -0.24
C VAL A 451 -2.24 6.73 -1.75
N HIS A 452 -2.52 7.89 -2.36
CA HIS A 452 -2.50 8.07 -3.81
C HIS A 452 -1.07 8.16 -4.36
N LYS A 453 -0.16 8.82 -3.64
CA LYS A 453 1.28 9.00 -3.93
C LYS A 453 1.65 9.88 -5.14
N ASP A 454 0.71 10.15 -6.06
CA ASP A 454 0.96 11.01 -7.22
C ASP A 454 -0.11 12.09 -7.39
N ILE A 455 -0.44 12.81 -6.32
CA ILE A 455 -1.34 13.98 -6.41
C ILE A 455 -0.59 15.13 -7.08
N LYS A 456 -1.12 15.61 -8.20
CA LYS A 456 -0.58 16.72 -9.00
C LYS A 456 -1.65 17.28 -9.94
N SER A 457 -1.45 18.49 -10.45
CA SER A 457 -2.40 19.14 -11.35
C SER A 457 -2.68 18.36 -12.65
N SER A 458 -1.74 17.54 -13.15
CA SER A 458 -1.96 16.70 -14.34
C SER A 458 -2.78 15.43 -14.08
N ASN A 459 -2.87 14.97 -12.82
CA ASN A 459 -3.72 13.85 -12.42
C ASN A 459 -5.09 14.33 -11.85
N ILE A 460 -5.40 15.63 -11.92
CA ILE A 460 -6.70 16.18 -11.56
C ILE A 460 -7.40 16.54 -12.86
N LEU A 461 -8.46 15.80 -13.21
CA LEU A 461 -9.23 16.03 -14.42
C LEU A 461 -10.49 16.86 -14.12
N LEU A 462 -10.97 17.58 -15.14
CA LEU A 462 -12.11 18.48 -15.03
C LEU A 462 -13.25 17.99 -15.92
N ASP A 463 -14.41 17.70 -15.32
CA ASP A 463 -15.60 17.29 -16.06
C ASP A 463 -16.25 18.48 -16.80
N SER A 464 -17.31 18.19 -17.56
CA SER A 464 -18.11 19.18 -18.30
C SER A 464 -18.59 20.36 -17.44
N ASN A 465 -18.75 20.19 -16.13
CA ASN A 465 -19.22 21.20 -15.17
C ASN A 465 -18.07 21.92 -14.44
N MET A 466 -16.82 21.67 -14.84
CA MET A 466 -15.61 22.14 -14.17
C MET A 466 -15.54 21.66 -12.71
N ARG A 467 -16.00 20.43 -12.44
CA ARG A 467 -15.77 19.72 -11.18
C ARG A 467 -14.52 18.87 -11.30
N ALA A 468 -13.78 18.77 -10.21
CA ALA A 468 -12.51 18.06 -10.19
C ALA A 468 -12.69 16.58 -9.83
N LYS A 469 -11.98 15.72 -10.57
CA LYS A 469 -11.85 14.30 -10.31
C LYS A 469 -10.38 13.88 -10.27
N ILE A 470 -9.99 13.17 -9.21
CA ILE A 470 -8.64 12.62 -9.07
C ILE A 470 -8.51 11.35 -9.92
N ALA A 471 -7.50 11.32 -10.78
CA ALA A 471 -7.19 10.24 -11.70
C ALA A 471 -5.85 9.57 -11.35
N ASN A 472 -5.58 8.44 -12.01
CA ASN A 472 -4.30 7.71 -12.00
C ASN A 472 -3.90 7.11 -10.64
N PHE A 473 -4.52 5.99 -10.30
CA PHE A 473 -4.21 5.20 -9.10
C PHE A 473 -3.04 4.22 -9.30
N GLY A 474 -2.28 4.34 -10.39
CA GLY A 474 -1.21 3.39 -10.75
C GLY A 474 -0.05 3.33 -9.75
N LEU A 475 0.18 4.40 -8.99
CA LEU A 475 1.17 4.43 -7.91
C LEU A 475 0.56 4.26 -6.52
N ALA A 476 -0.76 4.20 -6.42
CA ALA A 476 -1.49 4.19 -5.16
C ALA A 476 -1.23 2.89 -4.38
N LYS A 477 -1.35 2.97 -3.06
CA LYS A 477 -1.13 1.83 -2.16
C LYS A 477 -2.22 1.76 -1.11
N SER A 478 -2.70 0.55 -0.85
CA SER A 478 -3.59 0.28 0.27
C SER A 478 -2.77 0.08 1.55
N GLY A 479 -3.14 0.78 2.62
CA GLY A 479 -2.40 0.89 3.87
C GLY A 479 -1.56 2.18 3.97
N CYS A 480 -1.22 2.56 5.19
CA CYS A 480 -0.37 3.71 5.51
C CYS A 480 0.71 3.31 6.53
N ASN A 481 1.72 4.15 6.73
CA ASN A 481 2.86 3.94 7.63
C ASN A 481 3.80 2.82 7.19
N ALA A 482 4.02 2.72 5.87
CA ALA A 482 5.04 1.85 5.30
C ALA A 482 6.29 2.67 4.98
N ILE A 483 7.47 2.05 5.05
CA ILE A 483 8.73 2.65 4.58
C ILE A 483 9.07 1.98 3.25
N THR A 484 9.48 2.77 2.24
CA THR A 484 9.91 2.26 0.92
C THR A 484 11.20 2.95 0.48
N MET A 485 12.14 2.17 -0.07
CA MET A 485 13.33 2.72 -0.72
C MET A 485 13.07 3.10 -2.19
N HIS A 486 11.95 2.66 -2.76
CA HIS A 486 11.50 3.08 -4.08
C HIS A 486 10.60 4.31 -3.95
N ILE A 487 11.22 5.47 -4.10
CA ILE A 487 10.52 6.75 -4.17
C ILE A 487 9.98 6.90 -5.59
N VAL A 488 8.65 7.00 -5.69
CA VAL A 488 7.95 7.20 -6.96
C VAL A 488 6.97 8.36 -6.78
N GLY A 489 6.84 9.20 -7.81
CA GLY A 489 6.02 10.39 -7.76
C GLY A 489 6.63 11.49 -8.63
N THR A 490 5.98 12.64 -8.66
CA THR A 490 6.36 13.72 -9.56
C THR A 490 7.14 14.81 -8.82
N GLN A 491 8.33 15.16 -9.33
CA GLN A 491 9.17 16.22 -8.77
C GLN A 491 8.39 17.54 -8.64
N GLY A 492 8.63 18.27 -7.55
CA GLY A 492 7.84 19.46 -7.18
C GLY A 492 6.67 19.15 -6.22
N TYR A 493 6.11 17.94 -6.27
CA TYR A 493 4.99 17.51 -5.40
C TYR A 493 5.40 16.55 -4.27
N ILE A 494 6.62 16.01 -4.35
CA ILE A 494 7.11 14.97 -3.42
C ILE A 494 7.36 15.57 -2.03
N ALA A 495 6.76 14.98 -1.01
CA ALA A 495 6.92 15.38 0.37
C ALA A 495 8.36 15.13 0.88
N PRO A 496 8.92 16.01 1.73
CA PRO A 496 10.33 15.93 2.15
C PRO A 496 10.66 14.65 2.93
N GLU A 497 9.76 14.18 3.80
CA GLU A 497 9.93 12.91 4.54
C GLU A 497 9.89 11.69 3.63
N TYR A 498 9.18 11.79 2.50
CA TYR A 498 9.14 10.69 1.54
C TYR A 498 10.45 10.62 0.75
N LEU A 499 11.06 11.77 0.44
CA LEU A 499 12.40 11.84 -0.15
C LEU A 499 13.51 11.40 0.82
N ALA A 500 13.42 11.81 2.08
CA ALA A 500 14.46 11.56 3.08
C ALA A 500 14.39 10.14 3.64
N ASP A 501 13.18 9.72 4.04
CA ASP A 501 12.98 8.54 4.89
C ASP A 501 12.14 7.46 4.20
N GLY A 502 11.61 7.73 2.99
CA GLY A 502 10.79 6.77 2.26
C GLY A 502 9.41 6.52 2.90
N VAL A 503 8.96 7.42 3.79
CA VAL A 503 7.71 7.22 4.56
C VAL A 503 6.48 7.41 3.68
N VAL A 504 5.70 6.35 3.54
CA VAL A 504 4.39 6.36 2.86
C VAL A 504 3.30 6.53 3.91
N SER A 505 2.68 7.72 3.93
CA SER A 505 1.56 8.04 4.81
C SER A 505 0.55 8.92 4.08
N THR A 506 -0.68 9.02 4.57
CA THR A 506 -1.67 9.96 4.01
C THR A 506 -1.20 11.42 4.05
N LYS A 507 -0.26 11.76 4.94
CA LYS A 507 0.31 13.11 5.05
C LYS A 507 1.18 13.50 3.85
N MET A 508 1.68 12.55 3.06
CA MET A 508 2.41 12.88 1.83
C MET A 508 1.45 13.42 0.76
N ASP A 509 0.25 12.83 0.64
CA ASP A 509 -0.78 13.31 -0.28
C ASP A 509 -1.28 14.70 0.16
N VAL A 510 -1.36 14.95 1.48
CA VAL A 510 -1.67 16.29 2.03
C VAL A 510 -0.63 17.32 1.59
N PHE A 511 0.66 16.98 1.63
CA PHE A 511 1.72 17.87 1.16
C PHE A 511 1.57 18.17 -0.33
N SER A 512 1.39 17.14 -1.15
CA SER A 512 1.19 17.29 -2.60
C SER A 512 -0.06 18.11 -2.93
N PHE A 513 -1.15 17.94 -2.16
CA PHE A 513 -2.34 18.79 -2.26
C PHE A 513 -2.05 20.25 -1.91
N GLY A 514 -1.22 20.50 -0.88
CA GLY A 514 -0.73 21.84 -0.56
C GLY A 514 -0.03 22.51 -1.75
N VAL A 515 0.75 21.77 -2.53
CA VAL A 515 1.37 22.26 -3.77
C VAL A 515 0.31 22.61 -4.83
N VAL A 516 -0.71 21.77 -5.01
CA VAL A 516 -1.83 22.05 -5.94
C VAL A 516 -2.58 23.34 -5.53
N LEU A 517 -2.78 23.58 -4.23
CA LEU A 517 -3.37 24.84 -3.75
C LEU A 517 -2.50 26.05 -4.12
N LEU A 518 -1.17 25.93 -4.04
CA LEU A 518 -0.26 26.99 -4.48
C LEU A 518 -0.36 27.25 -5.99
N GLU A 519 -0.48 26.20 -6.82
CA GLU A 519 -0.70 26.36 -8.27
C GLU A 519 -2.04 27.09 -8.54
N LEU A 520 -3.11 26.73 -7.82
CA LEU A 520 -4.41 27.40 -7.95
C LEU A 520 -4.36 28.87 -7.55
N ILE A 521 -3.59 29.24 -6.53
CA ILE A 521 -3.46 30.65 -6.10
C ILE A 521 -2.59 31.46 -7.06
N SER A 522 -1.44 30.90 -7.46
CA SER A 522 -0.40 31.64 -8.19
C SER A 522 -0.49 31.55 -9.70
N GLY A 523 -1.16 30.51 -10.24
CA GLY A 523 -1.12 30.18 -11.66
C GLY A 523 0.27 29.77 -12.16
N ARG A 524 1.19 29.39 -11.26
CA ARG A 524 2.56 28.96 -11.58
C ARG A 524 2.68 27.45 -11.47
N GLU A 525 3.60 26.86 -12.23
CA GLU A 525 3.90 25.43 -12.16
C GLU A 525 4.61 25.06 -10.84
N ALA A 526 4.45 23.80 -10.42
CA ALA A 526 5.07 23.29 -9.20
C ALA A 526 6.61 23.21 -9.25
N LEU A 527 7.17 23.14 -10.46
CA LEU A 527 8.60 23.15 -10.74
C LEU A 527 8.84 24.13 -11.89
N ASP A 528 9.67 25.15 -11.69
CA ASP A 528 9.99 26.11 -12.75
C ASP A 528 11.05 25.57 -13.74
N GLU A 529 11.29 26.29 -14.83
CA GLU A 529 12.30 25.94 -15.85
C GLU A 529 13.72 25.85 -15.28
N GLN A 530 13.99 26.48 -14.14
CA GLN A 530 15.27 26.46 -13.44
C GLN A 530 15.36 25.32 -12.42
N GLY A 531 14.31 24.50 -12.27
CA GLY A 531 14.24 23.38 -11.34
C GLY A 531 13.93 23.77 -9.89
N ASN A 532 13.51 25.01 -9.63
CA ASN A 532 13.08 25.42 -8.30
C ASN A 532 11.65 24.97 -8.03
N VAL A 533 11.42 24.50 -6.81
CA VAL A 533 10.11 24.02 -6.38
C VAL A 533 9.24 25.17 -5.86
N LEU A 534 8.00 25.25 -6.32
CA LEU A 534 7.07 26.32 -5.98
C LEU A 534 6.88 26.49 -4.46
N TRP A 535 6.73 25.37 -3.75
CA TRP A 535 6.49 25.37 -2.31
C TRP A 535 7.65 25.94 -1.48
N ALA A 536 8.89 25.93 -1.99
CA ALA A 536 10.02 26.56 -1.29
C ALA A 536 9.87 28.09 -1.23
N SER A 537 9.33 28.68 -2.31
CA SER A 537 9.08 30.12 -2.39
C SER A 537 7.84 30.58 -1.63
N ALA A 538 6.99 29.64 -1.18
CA ALA A 538 5.83 29.93 -0.35
C ALA A 538 6.19 30.19 1.13
N SER A 539 7.42 29.86 1.54
CA SER A 539 7.87 30.01 2.92
C SER A 539 7.87 31.49 3.35
N GLY A 540 7.19 31.76 4.48
CA GLY A 540 7.15 33.09 5.07
C GLY A 540 6.22 34.10 4.40
N ILE A 541 5.33 33.67 3.50
CA ILE A 541 4.23 34.53 2.99
C ILE A 541 3.27 34.89 4.12
N MET A 542 2.98 33.94 5.00
CA MET A 542 2.09 34.11 6.15
C MET A 542 2.81 34.67 7.40
N ASP A 543 4.06 35.14 7.27
CA ASP A 543 4.83 35.71 8.37
C ASP A 543 4.69 37.24 8.46
N GLY A 544 4.56 37.75 9.69
CA GLY A 544 4.53 39.18 9.98
C GLY A 544 3.12 39.71 10.27
N LYS A 545 2.97 41.05 10.22
CA LYS A 545 1.68 41.74 10.42
C LYS A 545 0.75 41.52 9.22
N GLU A 546 -0.56 41.56 9.44
CA GLU A 546 -1.58 41.30 8.41
C GLU A 546 -1.38 42.10 7.11
N GLU A 547 -1.10 43.41 7.19
CA GLU A 547 -0.81 44.24 6.00
C GLU A 547 0.35 43.70 5.15
N ARG A 548 1.40 43.18 5.81
CA ARG A 548 2.55 42.59 5.12
C ARG A 548 2.19 41.27 4.46
N LYS A 549 1.33 40.46 5.09
CA LYS A 549 0.84 39.19 4.52
C LYS A 549 0.00 39.46 3.27
N LEU A 550 -0.95 40.40 3.36
CA LEU A 550 -1.82 40.77 2.23
C LEU A 550 -1.02 41.31 1.04
N ARG A 551 0.00 42.16 1.29
CA ARG A 551 0.88 42.65 0.22
C ARG A 551 1.65 41.51 -0.45
N LYS A 552 2.30 40.65 0.34
CA LYS A 552 3.04 39.49 -0.19
C LYS A 552 2.12 38.53 -0.95
N LEU A 553 0.90 38.32 -0.46
CA LEU A 553 -0.10 37.48 -1.11
C LEU A 553 -0.50 38.07 -2.46
N GLY A 554 -0.78 39.38 -2.54
CA GLY A 554 -1.10 40.05 -3.79
C GLY A 554 0.01 39.93 -4.85
N GLU A 555 1.29 39.96 -4.44
CA GLU A 555 2.45 39.72 -5.33
C GLU A 555 2.57 38.25 -5.78
N TRP A 556 1.94 37.33 -5.05
CA TRP A 556 2.00 35.89 -5.30
C TRP A 556 0.83 35.36 -6.13
N MET A 557 -0.30 36.05 -6.08
CA MET A 557 -1.53 35.70 -6.79
C MET A 557 -1.35 35.78 -8.31
N ASP A 558 -2.04 34.88 -9.03
CA ASP A 558 -2.18 34.98 -10.48
C ASP A 558 -2.80 36.33 -10.85
N GLU A 559 -2.21 37.03 -11.81
CA GLU A 559 -2.67 38.34 -12.28
C GLU A 559 -4.16 38.33 -12.67
N CYS A 560 -4.69 37.21 -13.16
CA CYS A 560 -6.11 37.14 -13.49
C CYS A 560 -7.02 37.22 -12.25
N LEU A 561 -6.58 36.71 -11.11
CA LEU A 561 -7.34 36.76 -9.85
C LEU A 561 -7.30 38.17 -9.26
N VAL A 562 -6.15 38.84 -9.36
CA VAL A 562 -6.00 40.24 -8.92
C VAL A 562 -6.95 41.17 -9.68
N ARG A 563 -7.19 40.91 -10.97
CA ARG A 563 -8.14 41.68 -11.79
C ARG A 563 -9.61 41.39 -11.51
N GLU A 564 -9.93 40.23 -10.93
CA GLU A 564 -11.31 39.75 -10.73
C GLU A 564 -12.01 40.26 -9.46
N SER A 565 -11.41 41.19 -8.69
CA SER A 565 -11.98 41.64 -7.40
C SER A 565 -12.35 40.49 -6.46
N CYS A 566 -11.57 39.40 -6.46
CA CYS A 566 -11.73 38.32 -5.50
C CYS A 566 -11.48 38.84 -4.08
N THR A 567 -12.20 38.31 -3.09
CA THR A 567 -11.96 38.68 -1.69
C THR A 567 -10.57 38.19 -1.28
N THR A 568 -9.68 39.14 -0.97
CA THR A 568 -8.31 38.84 -0.54
C THR A 568 -8.31 37.97 0.72
N GLU A 569 -9.38 38.05 1.51
CA GLU A 569 -9.66 37.21 2.69
C GLU A 569 -9.87 35.73 2.32
N SER A 570 -10.64 35.43 1.26
CA SER A 570 -10.87 34.06 0.80
C SER A 570 -9.55 33.45 0.30
N VAL A 571 -8.80 34.20 -0.51
CA VAL A 571 -7.50 33.76 -1.02
C VAL A 571 -6.50 33.58 0.13
N SER A 572 -6.48 34.49 1.11
CA SER A 572 -5.63 34.40 2.30
C SER A 572 -5.97 33.17 3.15
N SER A 573 -7.27 32.83 3.28
CA SER A 573 -7.71 31.62 3.97
C SER A 573 -7.20 30.35 3.28
N VAL A 574 -7.37 30.24 1.96
CA VAL A 574 -6.85 29.10 1.18
C VAL A 574 -5.32 29.04 1.24
N MET A 575 -4.64 30.19 1.21
CA MET A 575 -3.20 30.26 1.36
C MET A 575 -2.72 29.75 2.72
N ALA A 576 -3.44 30.08 3.80
CA ALA A 576 -3.14 29.55 5.13
C ALA A 576 -3.24 28.02 5.17
N VAL A 577 -4.27 27.45 4.52
CA VAL A 577 -4.43 26.00 4.38
C VAL A 577 -3.27 25.40 3.58
N ALA A 578 -2.89 26.01 2.45
CA ALA A 578 -1.77 25.56 1.63
C ALA A 578 -0.46 25.51 2.43
N VAL A 579 -0.12 26.58 3.16
CA VAL A 579 1.08 26.65 4.00
C VAL A 579 1.04 25.61 5.13
N ALA A 580 -0.12 25.37 5.75
CA ALA A 580 -0.27 24.34 6.78
C ALA A 580 -0.06 22.92 6.22
N CYS A 581 -0.53 22.65 5.00
CA CYS A 581 -0.31 21.39 4.30
C CYS A 581 1.18 21.14 3.98
N LEU A 582 1.95 22.20 3.77
CA LEU A 582 3.37 22.15 3.39
C LEU A 582 4.34 22.09 4.59
N HIS A 583 3.82 21.89 5.80
CA HIS A 583 4.67 21.81 6.99
C HIS A 583 5.70 20.66 6.86
N LYS A 584 6.97 20.91 7.20
CA LYS A 584 8.06 19.92 7.08
C LYS A 584 7.79 18.66 7.88
N ASP A 585 7.41 18.82 9.15
CA ASP A 585 6.93 17.74 10.01
C ASP A 585 5.53 17.27 9.56
N PRO A 586 5.36 16.01 9.11
CA PRO A 586 4.08 15.46 8.66
C PRO A 586 3.02 15.40 9.76
N ALA A 587 3.42 15.28 11.03
CA ALA A 587 2.49 15.21 12.16
C ALA A 587 1.70 16.51 12.32
N ARG A 588 2.30 17.65 11.97
CA ARG A 588 1.70 18.99 12.07
C ARG A 588 0.84 19.39 10.87
N ARG A 589 0.87 18.62 9.77
CA ARG A 589 -0.03 18.85 8.64
C ARG A 589 -1.46 18.53 9.05
N PRO A 590 -2.47 19.32 8.64
CA PRO A 590 -3.86 19.02 8.95
C PRO A 590 -4.31 17.72 8.28
N SER A 591 -5.36 17.12 8.81
CA SER A 591 -6.10 16.03 8.16
C SER A 591 -6.93 16.56 6.99
N MET A 592 -7.28 15.70 6.04
CA MET A 592 -8.18 16.09 4.94
C MET A 592 -9.56 16.54 5.45
N VAL A 593 -10.02 16.06 6.61
CA VAL A 593 -11.26 16.50 7.24
C VAL A 593 -11.20 17.98 7.64
N GLU A 594 -10.11 18.39 8.29
CA GLU A 594 -9.88 19.78 8.69
C GLU A 594 -9.70 20.68 7.48
N ILE A 595 -9.02 20.20 6.44
CA ILE A 595 -8.83 20.90 5.17
C ILE A 595 -10.16 21.16 4.48
N VAL A 596 -11.02 20.14 4.31
CA VAL A 596 -12.35 20.30 3.71
C VAL A 596 -13.17 21.33 4.48
N TYR A 597 -13.19 21.24 5.82
CA TYR A 597 -13.89 22.21 6.65
C TYR A 597 -13.37 23.66 6.46
N ALA A 598 -12.05 23.84 6.44
CA ALA A 598 -11.44 25.15 6.28
C ALA A 598 -11.71 25.76 4.89
N LEU A 599 -11.63 24.94 3.83
CA LEU A 599 -11.89 25.39 2.46
C LEU A 599 -13.37 25.72 2.23
N SER A 600 -14.30 24.91 2.76
CA SER A 600 -15.74 25.19 2.67
C SER A 600 -16.13 26.48 3.39
N LYS A 601 -15.53 26.75 4.56
CA LYS A 601 -15.72 28.04 5.24
C LYS A 601 -15.19 29.22 4.40
N GLY A 602 -14.13 29.02 3.63
CA GLY A 602 -13.62 30.00 2.67
C GLY A 602 -14.56 30.27 1.50
N ASP A 603 -15.41 29.29 1.15
CA ASP A 603 -16.48 29.42 0.14
C ASP A 603 -17.66 30.23 0.71
N ASP A 604 -18.07 29.95 1.95
CA ASP A 604 -19.14 30.73 2.63
C ASP A 604 -18.80 32.23 2.71
N LEU A 605 -17.54 32.57 3.04
CA LEU A 605 -17.05 33.95 3.06
C LEU A 605 -17.11 34.64 1.69
N PHE A 606 -17.10 33.89 0.59
CA PHE A 606 -17.28 34.43 -0.76
C PHE A 606 -18.76 34.73 -1.07
N PHE A 607 -19.69 33.94 -0.53
CA PHE A 607 -21.14 34.14 -0.72
C PHE A 607 -21.70 35.29 0.12
N ASP A 608 -21.27 35.46 1.38
CA ASP A 608 -21.76 36.53 2.26
C ASP A 608 -21.52 37.95 1.69
N VAL A 609 -20.42 38.13 0.94
CA VAL A 609 -20.08 39.43 0.32
C VAL A 609 -20.74 39.62 -1.05
N SER A 610 -21.04 38.53 -1.76
CA SER A 610 -21.70 38.57 -3.06
C SER A 610 -23.17 39.02 -2.94
N GLU A 611 -23.84 38.75 -1.81
CA GLU A 611 -25.19 39.24 -1.53
C GLU A 611 -25.22 40.73 -1.13
N GLU A 612 -24.17 41.28 -0.52
CA GLU A 612 -24.11 42.72 -0.20
C GLU A 612 -23.96 43.63 -1.42
N ASN A 613 -23.37 43.13 -2.52
CA ASN A 613 -23.16 43.92 -3.75
C ASN A 613 -24.20 43.67 -4.86
N GLY A 614 -25.30 42.96 -4.58
CA GLY A 614 -26.30 42.56 -5.58
C GLY A 614 -27.76 42.71 -5.15
N LEU A 615 -28.28 43.94 -5.15
CA LEU A 615 -29.70 44.34 -5.31
C LEU A 615 -30.82 43.51 -4.63
N SER A 616 -31.42 44.16 -3.62
CA SER A 616 -32.83 44.14 -3.16
C SER A 616 -33.43 42.82 -2.59
N PRO A 617 -34.00 42.84 -1.36
CA PRO A 617 -34.58 41.64 -0.76
C PRO A 617 -35.81 41.17 -1.54
N ARG A 618 -35.77 39.94 -2.06
CA ARG A 618 -36.98 39.23 -2.49
C ARG A 618 -37.87 39.01 -1.27
N GLN A 619 -39.01 39.69 -1.23
CA GLN A 619 -40.12 39.35 -0.33
C GLN A 619 -40.58 37.92 -0.64
N VAL A 620 -40.33 37.01 0.30
CA VAL A 620 -40.97 35.69 0.32
C VAL A 620 -42.41 35.90 0.79
N VAL A 621 -43.36 35.86 -0.14
CA VAL A 621 -44.77 35.68 0.18
C VAL A 621 -45.02 34.19 0.31
N ALA A 622 -45.37 33.77 1.53
CA ALA A 622 -45.85 32.43 1.79
C ALA A 622 -47.21 32.21 1.12
N ARG A 623 -47.33 31.09 0.40
CA ARG A 623 -48.60 30.41 0.12
C ARG A 623 -48.39 28.91 0.27
#